data_AF-A0A9D7QQX4-F1
#
_entry.id   AF-A0A9D7QQX4-F1
#
_cell.length_a   1.000
_cell.length_b   1.000
_cell.length_c   1.000
_cell.angle_alpha   90.00
_cell.angle_beta   90.00
_cell.angle_gamma   90.00
#
_symmetry.space_group_name_H-M   'P 1'
#
loop_
_entity.id
_entity.type
_entity.pdbx_description
1 polymer ?
#
loop_
_entity_poly.entity_id
_entity_poly.type
_entity_poly.pdbx_seq_one_letter_code
_entity_poly.pdbx_strand_id
1 'polypeptide(L)'
;MKTLVLTVCAFLLTLAVNSQGLENVIVEKYYISDANDATVNATGGVLPVGSVTYRVYLDLLPDYIFQAAYGDGNHECRIETTTLFFNNEDRGATTPTFSKNFCDDNTVMLDSWLSVGAACAANYGIRKIYDDGVATVVNNDGVLTNTNPMIGIPLTTQDGLFAGTPQPVTEVGITTEIAVFDAQNDGTNGPVFSTNNGSWASLNGSMGPDPLLNEVLIAQITTDGVFSFELNVQIRNNITNVVENYVASNPVGIEVLFPALNYNSSTGVNDPTEQSFSIGLYPNPATDVLNVRFNSLKSNGTATFKLIDILGNVLSSREVKTTKGVFSEKFDLAQFANGIYFLEVDQDGVRKTKKVIKH
;
A
#
# COMPACT_ATOMS: atom_id res chain seq x y z
N MET A 1 29.92 -19.08 -61.69
CA MET A 1 29.74 -18.21 -60.51
C MET A 1 28.25 -17.89 -60.39
N LYS A 2 27.56 -18.47 -59.40
CA LYS A 2 26.17 -18.14 -59.06
C LYS A 2 26.20 -17.50 -57.68
N THR A 3 25.87 -16.22 -57.61
CA THR A 3 25.89 -15.44 -56.37
C THR A 3 24.59 -15.71 -55.61
N LEU A 4 24.70 -16.36 -54.46
CA LEU A 4 23.59 -16.60 -53.54
C LEU A 4 23.43 -15.35 -52.67
N VAL A 5 22.39 -14.56 -52.89
CA VAL A 5 22.04 -13.43 -52.02
C VAL A 5 21.15 -13.98 -50.91
N LEU A 6 21.71 -14.10 -49.71
CA LEU A 6 21.01 -14.54 -48.51
C LEU A 6 20.41 -13.30 -47.83
N THR A 7 19.12 -13.05 -48.05
CA THR A 7 18.39 -11.99 -47.35
C THR A 7 18.07 -12.47 -45.94
N VAL A 8 18.79 -11.96 -44.94
CA VAL A 8 18.50 -12.19 -43.52
C VAL A 8 17.34 -11.28 -43.12
N CYS A 9 16.13 -11.83 -43.00
CA CYS A 9 15.02 -11.16 -42.34
C CYS A 9 15.29 -11.11 -40.83
N ALA A 10 15.72 -9.96 -40.33
CA ALA A 10 15.80 -9.70 -38.89
C ALA A 10 14.37 -9.57 -38.34
N PHE A 11 13.90 -10.63 -37.67
CA PHE A 11 12.72 -10.55 -36.80
C PHE A 11 13.11 -9.70 -35.59
N LEU A 12 12.69 -8.43 -35.56
CA LEU A 12 12.70 -7.65 -34.33
C LEU A 12 11.59 -8.23 -33.42
N LEU A 13 11.98 -9.10 -32.49
CA LEU A 13 11.17 -9.33 -31.30
C LEU A 13 11.22 -8.04 -30.47
N THR A 14 10.20 -7.20 -30.59
CA THR A 14 9.92 -6.19 -29.57
C THR A 14 9.45 -6.93 -28.34
N LEU A 15 10.35 -7.16 -27.38
CA LEU A 15 9.94 -7.46 -26.02
C LEU A 15 9.19 -6.23 -25.53
N ALA A 16 7.86 -6.30 -25.51
CA ALA A 16 7.05 -5.33 -24.78
C ALA A 16 7.43 -5.47 -23.31
N VAL A 17 8.24 -4.54 -22.82
CA VAL A 17 8.41 -4.35 -21.39
C VAL A 17 7.07 -3.79 -20.92
N ASN A 18 6.21 -4.63 -20.35
CA ASN A 18 5.03 -4.13 -19.65
C ASN A 18 5.55 -3.16 -18.58
N SER A 19 5.05 -1.92 -18.61
CA SER A 19 5.19 -1.05 -17.45
C SER A 19 4.58 -1.76 -16.25
N GLN A 20 5.27 -1.70 -15.13
CA GLN A 20 4.82 -2.31 -13.88
C GLN A 20 4.50 -1.16 -12.94
N GLY A 21 3.25 -0.68 -12.98
CA GLY A 21 2.76 0.44 -12.19
C GLY A 21 2.54 0.13 -10.72
N LEU A 22 2.35 -1.15 -10.35
CA LEU A 22 2.22 -1.59 -8.95
C LEU A 22 3.60 -1.99 -8.40
N GLU A 23 4.11 -1.22 -7.45
CA GLU A 23 5.41 -1.47 -6.84
C GLU A 23 5.32 -2.41 -5.63
N ASN A 24 4.27 -2.28 -4.81
CA ASN A 24 4.07 -3.10 -3.62
C ASN A 24 2.62 -3.12 -3.13
N VAL A 25 2.30 -4.10 -2.29
CA VAL A 25 1.11 -4.11 -1.43
C VAL A 25 1.60 -4.08 0.01
N ILE A 26 1.20 -3.06 0.76
CA ILE A 26 1.69 -2.81 2.11
C ILE A 26 0.54 -3.01 3.10
N VAL A 27 0.77 -3.82 4.12
CA VAL A 27 -0.18 -4.02 5.21
C VAL A 27 0.42 -3.46 6.50
N GLU A 28 -0.03 -2.25 6.88
CA GLU A 28 0.39 -1.57 8.11
C GLU A 28 -0.45 -2.09 9.29
N LYS A 29 0.20 -2.41 10.42
CA LYS A 29 -0.50 -2.59 11.70
C LYS A 29 -0.76 -1.20 12.30
N TYR A 30 -1.93 -0.65 12.00
CA TYR A 30 -2.32 0.69 12.39
C TYR A 30 -2.52 0.84 13.91
N TYR A 31 -3.14 -0.15 14.56
CA TYR A 31 -3.37 -0.14 16.00
C TYR A 31 -3.56 -1.55 16.57
N ILE A 32 -3.35 -1.72 17.87
CA ILE A 32 -3.69 -2.93 18.62
C ILE A 32 -4.48 -2.50 19.85
N SER A 33 -5.71 -2.98 19.99
CA SER A 33 -6.57 -2.63 21.12
C SER A 33 -6.01 -3.16 22.44
N ASP A 34 -6.18 -2.37 23.50
CA ASP A 34 -5.89 -2.78 24.86
C ASP A 34 -7.14 -2.73 25.76
N ALA A 35 -6.97 -2.98 27.05
CA ALA A 35 -8.06 -3.01 28.01
C ALA A 35 -8.74 -1.63 28.21
N ASN A 36 -8.04 -0.53 27.92
CA ASN A 36 -8.60 0.81 28.01
C ASN A 36 -9.57 1.07 26.87
N ASP A 37 -9.26 0.59 25.66
CA ASP A 37 -10.15 0.74 24.50
C ASP A 37 -11.51 0.02 24.70
N ALA A 38 -11.53 -1.06 25.47
CA ALA A 38 -12.77 -1.78 25.78
C ALA A 38 -13.73 -1.01 26.71
N THR A 39 -13.30 0.10 27.32
CA THR A 39 -14.13 0.90 28.24
C THR A 39 -15.27 1.63 27.54
N VAL A 40 -15.16 1.85 26.22
CA VAL A 40 -16.17 2.53 25.40
C VAL A 40 -17.04 1.58 24.57
N ASN A 41 -16.95 0.25 24.81
CA ASN A 41 -17.68 -0.77 24.06
C ASN A 41 -19.21 -0.59 24.09
N ALA A 42 -19.75 0.02 25.14
CA ALA A 42 -21.19 0.29 25.26
C ALA A 42 -21.70 1.30 24.21
N THR A 43 -20.80 2.04 23.56
CA THR A 43 -21.11 3.01 22.50
C THR A 43 -20.54 2.57 21.16
N GLY A 44 -19.27 2.16 21.12
CA GLY A 44 -18.57 1.83 19.86
C GLY A 44 -18.76 0.40 19.36
N GLY A 45 -19.49 -0.47 20.07
CA GLY A 45 -19.53 -1.90 19.82
C GLY A 45 -18.41 -2.66 20.54
N VAL A 46 -18.50 -3.99 20.60
CA VAL A 46 -17.55 -4.81 21.35
C VAL A 46 -16.24 -4.94 20.58
N LEU A 47 -15.19 -4.24 21.04
CA LEU A 47 -13.82 -4.43 20.56
C LEU A 47 -13.05 -5.38 21.50
N PRO A 48 -12.76 -6.64 21.09
CA PRO A 48 -11.91 -7.53 21.89
C PRO A 48 -10.52 -6.94 22.11
N VAL A 49 -9.95 -7.16 23.29
CA VAL A 49 -8.57 -6.75 23.61
C VAL A 49 -7.59 -7.57 22.76
N GLY A 50 -6.61 -6.90 22.15
CA GLY A 50 -5.66 -7.52 21.25
C GLY A 50 -6.12 -7.59 19.79
N SER A 51 -7.30 -7.04 19.47
CA SER A 51 -7.73 -6.80 18.09
C SER A 51 -6.70 -5.93 17.38
N VAL A 52 -6.37 -6.29 16.14
CA VAL A 52 -5.43 -5.55 15.31
C VAL A 52 -6.19 -4.83 14.22
N THR A 53 -5.95 -3.52 14.08
CA THR A 53 -6.39 -2.73 12.93
C THR A 53 -5.30 -2.73 11.88
N TYR A 54 -5.61 -3.23 10.68
CA TYR A 54 -4.74 -3.25 9.52
C TYR A 54 -5.17 -2.17 8.53
N ARG A 55 -4.20 -1.48 7.93
CA ARG A 55 -4.42 -0.63 6.76
C ARG A 55 -3.71 -1.21 5.55
N VAL A 56 -4.43 -1.39 4.45
CA VAL A 56 -3.91 -1.98 3.21
C VAL A 56 -3.67 -0.89 2.17
N TYR A 57 -2.42 -0.74 1.75
CA TYR A 57 -2.00 0.26 0.77
C TYR A 57 -1.51 -0.40 -0.52
N LEU A 58 -1.80 0.23 -1.64
CA LEU A 58 -1.11 -0.02 -2.91
C LEU A 58 -0.02 1.04 -3.08
N ASP A 59 1.23 0.62 -3.23
CA ASP A 59 2.37 1.46 -3.59
C ASP A 59 2.45 1.50 -5.12
N LEU A 60 2.10 2.65 -5.70
CA LEU A 60 2.03 2.82 -7.15
C LEU A 60 3.20 3.68 -7.64
N LEU A 61 3.68 3.43 -8.85
CA LEU A 61 4.60 4.35 -9.50
C LEU A 61 3.97 5.76 -9.61
N PRO A 62 4.79 6.83 -9.66
CA PRO A 62 4.31 8.15 -10.00
C PRO A 62 3.46 8.13 -11.28
N ASP A 63 2.47 9.01 -11.34
CA ASP A 63 1.50 9.15 -12.43
C ASP A 63 0.52 7.98 -12.62
N TYR A 64 0.59 6.91 -11.82
CA TYR A 64 -0.44 5.87 -11.82
C TYR A 64 -1.60 6.23 -10.89
N ILE A 65 -2.81 5.82 -11.27
CA ILE A 65 -4.01 5.94 -10.44
C ILE A 65 -4.60 4.55 -10.17
N PHE A 66 -5.07 4.34 -8.95
CA PHE A 66 -5.93 3.21 -8.62
C PHE A 66 -7.32 3.42 -9.21
N GLN A 67 -7.86 2.41 -9.90
CA GLN A 67 -9.21 2.49 -10.48
C GLN A 67 -10.20 1.58 -9.76
N ALA A 68 -9.82 0.33 -9.47
CA ALA A 68 -10.71 -0.62 -8.83
C ALA A 68 -9.96 -1.77 -8.17
N ALA A 69 -10.53 -2.30 -7.10
CA ALA A 69 -10.25 -3.67 -6.67
C ALA A 69 -11.48 -4.52 -7.02
N TYR A 70 -11.28 -5.63 -7.72
CA TYR A 70 -12.34 -6.27 -8.48
C TYR A 70 -12.31 -7.79 -8.36
N GLY A 71 -13.49 -8.39 -8.45
CA GLY A 71 -13.69 -9.81 -8.67
C GLY A 71 -14.43 -10.05 -9.98
N ASP A 72 -14.06 -11.12 -10.68
CA ASP A 72 -14.69 -11.58 -11.91
C ASP A 72 -14.83 -13.11 -11.92
N GLY A 73 -15.27 -13.69 -13.03
CA GLY A 73 -15.48 -15.14 -13.14
C GLY A 73 -14.21 -16.00 -13.07
N ASN A 74 -13.03 -15.40 -13.19
CA ASN A 74 -11.73 -16.08 -13.08
C ASN A 74 -11.07 -15.81 -11.72
N HIS A 75 -11.29 -14.64 -11.14
CA HIS A 75 -10.60 -14.17 -9.94
C HIS A 75 -11.60 -13.66 -8.90
N GLU A 76 -11.70 -14.38 -7.77
CA GLU A 76 -12.45 -13.90 -6.61
C GLU A 76 -11.74 -12.66 -6.02
N CYS A 77 -12.51 -11.67 -5.59
CA CYS A 77 -12.01 -10.60 -4.73
C CYS A 77 -12.53 -10.83 -3.32
N ARG A 78 -11.61 -11.10 -2.39
CA ARG A 78 -11.94 -11.62 -1.07
C ARG A 78 -11.15 -10.93 0.03
N ILE A 79 -11.86 -10.57 1.10
CA ILE A 79 -11.28 -10.12 2.36
C ILE A 79 -11.96 -10.92 3.47
N GLU A 80 -11.18 -11.54 4.36
CA GLU A 80 -11.74 -12.36 5.43
C GLU A 80 -10.95 -12.27 6.73
N THR A 81 -11.62 -12.69 7.80
CA THR A 81 -11.00 -12.99 9.07
C THR A 81 -11.53 -14.32 9.62
N THR A 82 -10.76 -14.97 10.49
CA THR A 82 -11.21 -16.18 11.19
C THR A 82 -12.18 -15.91 12.34
N THR A 83 -12.37 -14.65 12.75
CA THR A 83 -13.33 -14.26 13.80
C THR A 83 -14.42 -13.36 13.22
N LEU A 84 -14.43 -12.07 13.52
CA LEU A 84 -15.35 -11.06 13.01
C LEU A 84 -14.57 -9.79 12.66
N PHE A 85 -15.12 -8.99 11.74
CA PHE A 85 -14.69 -7.62 11.58
C PHE A 85 -15.29 -6.79 12.72
N PHE A 86 -14.46 -5.94 13.33
CA PHE A 86 -14.96 -4.90 14.20
C PHE A 86 -15.49 -3.77 13.32
N ASN A 87 -16.78 -3.49 13.45
CA ASN A 87 -17.42 -2.31 12.89
C ASN A 87 -17.98 -1.45 14.02
N ASN A 88 -17.71 -0.16 14.00
CA ASN A 88 -18.13 0.74 15.07
C ASN A 88 -19.65 0.97 15.02
N GLU A 89 -20.36 0.74 16.13
CA GLU A 89 -21.83 0.85 16.14
C GLU A 89 -22.37 2.29 16.18
N ASP A 90 -21.53 3.26 16.56
CA ASP A 90 -21.91 4.67 16.63
C ASP A 90 -21.82 5.35 15.26
N ARG A 91 -20.67 5.21 14.58
CA ARG A 91 -20.40 5.88 13.30
C ARG A 91 -19.66 5.03 12.27
N GLY A 92 -19.66 3.71 12.44
CA GLY A 92 -19.12 2.81 11.43
C GLY A 92 -19.87 2.95 10.11
N ALA A 93 -19.20 2.64 9.02
CA ALA A 93 -19.79 2.68 7.70
C ALA A 93 -18.94 1.87 6.74
N THR A 94 -19.56 1.40 5.65
CA THR A 94 -18.86 0.63 4.62
C THR A 94 -17.67 1.36 3.98
N THR A 95 -17.64 2.70 4.09
CA THR A 95 -16.60 3.59 3.60
C THR A 95 -16.34 4.73 4.58
N PRO A 96 -15.11 5.26 4.68
CA PRO A 96 -14.71 6.21 5.72
C PRO A 96 -15.20 7.64 5.42
N THR A 97 -16.49 7.88 5.60
CA THR A 97 -17.16 9.15 5.26
C THR A 97 -17.50 10.03 6.48
N PHE A 98 -17.21 9.55 7.69
CA PHE A 98 -17.42 10.32 8.92
C PHE A 98 -16.46 11.52 9.01
N SER A 99 -16.86 12.57 9.73
CA SER A 99 -16.05 13.79 9.91
C SER A 99 -14.82 13.52 10.78
N LYS A 100 -13.68 14.18 10.50
CA LYS A 100 -12.48 14.13 11.37
C LYS A 100 -12.78 14.56 12.81
N ASN A 101 -13.77 15.42 13.04
CA ASN A 101 -14.21 15.83 14.38
C ASN A 101 -14.92 14.73 15.18
N PHE A 102 -15.05 13.52 14.63
CA PHE A 102 -15.53 12.34 15.35
C PHE A 102 -14.44 11.27 15.50
N CYS A 103 -13.24 11.51 14.96
CA CYS A 103 -12.09 10.62 15.20
C CYS A 103 -11.68 10.62 16.68
N ASP A 104 -12.00 11.68 17.42
CA ASP A 104 -11.75 11.79 18.85
C ASP A 104 -12.80 11.10 19.72
N ASP A 105 -13.83 10.49 19.14
CA ASP A 105 -14.86 9.77 19.88
C ASP A 105 -14.61 8.26 19.86
N ASN A 106 -14.70 7.64 21.04
CA ASN A 106 -14.61 6.21 21.28
C ASN A 106 -13.53 5.51 20.43
N THR A 107 -13.84 4.38 19.81
CA THR A 107 -12.96 3.60 18.92
C THR A 107 -13.32 3.79 17.44
N VAL A 108 -14.00 4.89 17.05
CA VAL A 108 -14.43 5.15 15.65
C VAL A 108 -13.27 5.01 14.66
N MET A 109 -12.06 5.46 15.02
CA MET A 109 -10.88 5.36 14.16
C MET A 109 -10.48 3.93 13.78
N LEU A 110 -11.01 2.93 14.48
CA LEU A 110 -10.69 1.51 14.28
C LEU A 110 -11.77 0.77 13.48
N ASP A 111 -12.78 1.47 12.97
CA ASP A 111 -13.81 0.86 12.10
C ASP A 111 -13.20 0.13 10.89
N SER A 112 -13.89 -0.90 10.41
CA SER A 112 -13.49 -1.64 9.20
C SER A 112 -14.25 -1.12 7.99
N TRP A 113 -13.56 -0.81 6.89
CA TRP A 113 -14.15 -0.22 5.70
C TRP A 113 -13.30 -0.39 4.45
N LEU A 114 -13.93 -0.19 3.28
CA LEU A 114 -13.26 -0.08 1.99
C LEU A 114 -12.99 1.38 1.65
N SER A 115 -11.90 1.63 0.93
CA SER A 115 -11.49 2.98 0.55
C SER A 115 -10.83 3.01 -0.82
N VAL A 116 -10.66 4.24 -1.31
CA VAL A 116 -9.83 4.57 -2.47
C VAL A 116 -8.86 5.69 -2.16
N GLY A 117 -8.50 5.87 -0.88
CA GLY A 117 -7.48 6.80 -0.40
C GLY A 117 -7.88 7.58 0.86
N ALA A 118 -9.17 7.63 1.19
CA ALA A 118 -9.67 8.29 2.39
C ALA A 118 -9.44 7.45 3.66
N ALA A 119 -9.27 8.13 4.80
CA ALA A 119 -9.40 7.54 6.13
C ALA A 119 -10.55 8.16 6.95
N CYS A 120 -11.00 9.35 6.56
CA CYS A 120 -12.27 9.95 6.96
C CYS A 120 -12.60 11.09 5.96
N ALA A 121 -13.73 11.77 6.14
CA ALA A 121 -14.09 12.90 5.30
C ALA A 121 -12.99 13.97 5.31
N ALA A 122 -12.65 14.46 4.11
CA ALA A 122 -11.62 15.47 3.86
C ALA A 122 -10.20 15.11 4.36
N ASN A 123 -9.91 13.82 4.57
CA ASN A 123 -8.57 13.37 4.94
C ASN A 123 -8.19 12.07 4.23
N TYR A 124 -7.03 12.08 3.60
CA TYR A 124 -6.38 10.86 3.15
C TYR A 124 -5.92 10.03 4.35
N GLY A 125 -5.93 8.71 4.19
CA GLY A 125 -5.19 7.83 5.07
C GLY A 125 -3.79 7.63 4.52
N ILE A 126 -2.77 8.06 5.27
CA ILE A 126 -1.37 7.80 4.95
C ILE A 126 -0.77 6.85 6.00
N ARG A 127 0.32 6.16 5.66
CA ARG A 127 1.06 5.39 6.66
C ARG A 127 1.61 6.34 7.72
N LYS A 128 1.61 5.90 8.97
CA LYS A 128 1.99 6.75 10.11
C LYS A 128 3.41 7.29 9.97
N ILE A 129 4.34 6.51 9.40
CA ILE A 129 5.72 6.96 9.15
C ILE A 129 5.87 8.22 8.27
N TYR A 130 4.83 8.60 7.53
CA TYR A 130 4.80 9.80 6.67
C TYR A 130 3.95 10.93 7.25
N ASP A 131 3.22 10.68 8.33
CA ASP A 131 2.55 11.72 9.10
C ASP A 131 3.61 12.54 9.83
N ASP A 132 3.45 13.86 9.85
CA ASP A 132 4.38 14.78 10.50
C ASP A 132 4.08 14.98 12.00
N GLY A 133 2.99 14.40 12.49
CA GLY A 133 2.50 14.54 13.87
C GLY A 133 1.84 15.88 14.15
N VAL A 134 1.48 16.63 13.11
CA VAL A 134 0.74 17.89 13.23
C VAL A 134 -0.75 17.60 13.13
N ALA A 135 -1.54 18.22 14.01
CA ALA A 135 -2.99 18.03 14.05
C ALA A 135 -3.43 16.56 14.23
N THR A 136 -2.59 15.80 14.94
CA THR A 136 -2.90 14.47 15.46
C THR A 136 -4.14 14.53 16.34
N VAL A 137 -5.07 13.62 16.09
CA VAL A 137 -6.29 13.47 16.88
C VAL A 137 -5.95 13.04 18.31
N VAL A 138 -6.52 13.75 19.28
CA VAL A 138 -6.49 13.37 20.69
C VAL A 138 -7.88 12.88 21.04
N ASN A 139 -8.01 11.61 21.40
CA ASN A 139 -9.29 11.02 21.74
C ASN A 139 -9.86 11.60 23.04
N ASN A 140 -11.12 12.07 23.00
CA ASN A 140 -11.80 12.74 24.10
C ASN A 140 -12.24 11.77 25.21
N ASP A 141 -12.45 10.50 24.88
CA ASP A 141 -12.82 9.46 25.84
C ASP A 141 -11.60 8.83 26.54
N GLY A 142 -10.39 9.27 26.18
CA GLY A 142 -9.14 8.78 26.77
C GLY A 142 -8.70 7.41 26.28
N VAL A 143 -9.33 6.88 25.23
CA VAL A 143 -8.96 5.63 24.54
C VAL A 143 -8.01 5.89 23.37
N LEU A 144 -7.57 4.85 22.65
CA LEU A 144 -6.61 4.96 21.54
C LEU A 144 -5.23 5.51 21.92
N THR A 145 -4.84 5.30 23.19
CA THR A 145 -3.59 5.81 23.76
C THR A 145 -2.47 4.77 23.85
N ASN A 146 -2.69 3.56 23.35
CA ASN A 146 -1.74 2.46 23.44
C ASN A 146 -0.39 2.80 22.77
N THR A 147 0.71 2.40 23.43
CA THR A 147 2.09 2.59 22.97
C THR A 147 2.81 1.27 22.69
N ASN A 148 2.06 0.18 22.51
CA ASN A 148 2.58 -1.14 22.19
C ASN A 148 3.60 -1.07 21.03
N PRO A 149 4.87 -1.49 21.22
CA PRO A 149 5.90 -1.38 20.19
C PRO A 149 5.56 -2.06 18.86
N MET A 150 4.65 -3.04 18.86
CA MET A 150 4.20 -3.72 17.64
C MET A 150 3.30 -2.87 16.75
N ILE A 151 2.72 -1.77 17.26
CA ILE A 151 1.97 -0.80 16.44
C ILE A 151 2.90 0.17 15.71
N GLY A 152 4.21 0.13 16.00
CA GLY A 152 5.17 1.13 15.54
C GLY A 152 4.90 2.46 16.23
N ILE A 153 4.34 3.42 15.50
CA ILE A 153 4.14 4.79 15.98
C ILE A 153 2.75 4.90 16.63
N PRO A 154 2.64 5.37 17.90
CA PRO A 154 1.35 5.53 18.57
C PRO A 154 0.44 6.56 17.88
N LEU A 155 -0.89 6.32 17.92
CA LEU A 155 -1.87 7.26 17.37
C LEU A 155 -1.85 8.63 18.06
N THR A 156 -1.39 8.69 19.31
CA THR A 156 -1.19 9.94 20.05
C THR A 156 0.01 10.77 19.55
N THR A 157 0.82 10.20 18.65
CA THR A 157 1.98 10.87 18.03
C THR A 157 1.74 11.12 16.55
N GLN A 158 1.24 10.12 15.82
CA GLN A 158 0.95 10.16 14.39
C GLN A 158 -0.29 9.31 14.13
N ASP A 159 -1.37 9.93 13.69
CA ASP A 159 -2.68 9.29 13.45
C ASP A 159 -2.85 8.83 12.00
N GLY A 160 -1.92 9.18 11.12
CA GLY A 160 -1.99 8.82 9.70
C GLY A 160 -3.16 9.48 8.96
N LEU A 161 -3.63 10.64 9.45
CA LEU A 161 -4.64 11.46 8.77
C LEU A 161 -3.98 12.66 8.10
N PHE A 162 -4.11 12.75 6.78
CA PHE A 162 -3.57 13.86 6.00
C PHE A 162 -4.69 14.66 5.34
N ALA A 163 -4.82 15.93 5.70
CA ALA A 163 -5.89 16.80 5.19
C ALA A 163 -5.87 16.90 3.66
N GLY A 164 -7.02 16.73 3.02
CA GLY A 164 -7.13 16.78 1.57
C GLY A 164 -8.50 16.39 1.04
N THR A 165 -8.58 16.05 -0.25
CA THR A 165 -9.84 15.72 -0.93
C THR A 165 -9.73 14.36 -1.63
N PRO A 166 -9.75 13.25 -0.88
CA PRO A 166 -9.72 11.91 -1.46
C PRO A 166 -10.96 11.69 -2.34
N GLN A 167 -10.83 10.82 -3.35
CA GLN A 167 -11.96 10.42 -4.17
C GLN A 167 -12.96 9.59 -3.35
N PRO A 168 -14.27 9.66 -3.67
CA PRO A 168 -15.26 8.78 -3.06
C PRO A 168 -15.14 7.36 -3.63
N VAL A 169 -15.47 6.37 -2.79
CA VAL A 169 -15.64 4.99 -3.23
C VAL A 169 -16.90 4.88 -4.09
N THR A 170 -16.82 4.08 -5.15
CA THR A 170 -17.96 3.72 -6.00
C THR A 170 -18.05 2.21 -6.08
N GLU A 171 -19.20 1.67 -5.70
CA GLU A 171 -19.51 0.25 -5.85
C GLU A 171 -20.01 -0.02 -7.28
N VAL A 172 -19.46 -1.05 -7.93
CA VAL A 172 -19.90 -1.52 -9.25
C VAL A 172 -20.14 -3.01 -9.17
N GLY A 173 -21.37 -3.48 -9.31
CA GLY A 173 -21.70 -4.91 -9.24
C GLY A 173 -21.65 -5.54 -7.84
N ILE A 174 -21.18 -4.80 -6.84
CA ILE A 174 -21.39 -5.09 -5.42
C ILE A 174 -22.84 -4.74 -5.05
N THR A 175 -23.47 -5.60 -4.25
CA THR A 175 -24.82 -5.43 -3.75
C THR A 175 -24.81 -5.47 -2.21
N THR A 176 -25.09 -6.63 -1.62
CA THR A 176 -25.14 -6.81 -0.16
C THR A 176 -23.80 -7.15 0.46
N GLU A 177 -22.78 -7.52 -0.34
CA GLU A 177 -21.51 -8.06 0.13
C GLU A 177 -20.72 -7.06 0.99
N ILE A 178 -20.83 -5.76 0.70
CA ILE A 178 -20.12 -4.70 1.43
C ILE A 178 -20.73 -4.41 2.82
N ALA A 179 -21.96 -4.86 3.09
CA ALA A 179 -22.63 -4.64 4.38
C ALA A 179 -21.90 -5.29 5.56
N VAL A 180 -20.95 -6.18 5.27
CA VAL A 180 -19.98 -6.74 6.24
C VAL A 180 -19.15 -5.68 6.97
N PHE A 181 -19.00 -4.49 6.38
CA PHE A 181 -18.26 -3.34 6.92
C PHE A 181 -19.18 -2.20 7.40
N ASP A 182 -20.50 -2.43 7.48
CA ASP A 182 -21.44 -1.40 7.93
C ASP A 182 -21.44 -1.28 9.47
N ALA A 183 -22.27 -0.40 10.06
CA ALA A 183 -22.31 -0.10 11.49
C ALA A 183 -22.91 -1.20 12.40
N GLN A 184 -22.52 -2.48 12.23
CA GLN A 184 -23.06 -3.60 12.99
C GLN A 184 -21.93 -4.51 13.54
N ASN A 185 -21.88 -4.67 14.87
CA ASN A 185 -20.82 -5.37 15.59
C ASN A 185 -21.30 -6.68 16.27
N ASP A 186 -22.31 -7.34 15.71
CA ASP A 186 -22.92 -8.55 16.31
C ASP A 186 -22.58 -9.85 15.55
N GLY A 187 -21.78 -9.74 14.49
CA GLY A 187 -21.36 -10.86 13.64
C GLY A 187 -22.37 -11.32 12.60
N THR A 188 -23.49 -10.62 12.41
CA THR A 188 -24.52 -11.00 11.41
C THR A 188 -24.02 -10.88 9.96
N ASN A 189 -23.13 -9.92 9.67
CA ASN A 189 -22.77 -9.56 8.29
C ASN A 189 -21.43 -10.15 7.81
N GLY A 190 -20.72 -10.90 8.65
CA GLY A 190 -19.34 -11.33 8.37
C GLY A 190 -19.02 -12.69 8.97
N PRO A 191 -17.92 -13.31 8.52
CA PRO A 191 -16.60 -12.65 8.53
C PRO A 191 -15.89 -12.55 7.18
N VAL A 192 -16.65 -12.54 6.08
CA VAL A 192 -16.10 -12.57 4.72
C VAL A 192 -16.78 -11.53 3.84
N PHE A 193 -15.97 -10.65 3.25
CA PHE A 193 -16.30 -9.95 2.02
C PHE A 193 -15.83 -10.81 0.84
N SER A 194 -16.70 -11.08 -0.13
CA SER A 194 -16.35 -11.83 -1.35
C SER A 194 -17.21 -11.40 -2.53
N THR A 195 -16.60 -11.21 -3.70
CA THR A 195 -17.32 -11.02 -4.95
C THR A 195 -16.58 -11.64 -6.14
N ASN A 196 -17.36 -12.11 -7.13
CA ASN A 196 -16.87 -12.65 -8.41
C ASN A 196 -17.44 -11.89 -9.62
N ASN A 197 -18.06 -10.73 -9.39
CA ASN A 197 -18.62 -9.90 -10.46
C ASN A 197 -18.84 -8.46 -9.97
N GLY A 198 -17.92 -7.96 -9.16
CA GLY A 198 -18.09 -6.69 -8.47
C GLY A 198 -16.76 -6.03 -8.14
N SER A 199 -16.80 -4.73 -7.91
CA SER A 199 -15.64 -3.95 -7.51
C SER A 199 -16.04 -2.78 -6.62
N TRP A 200 -15.10 -2.37 -5.76
CA TRP A 200 -15.08 -1.02 -5.22
C TRP A 200 -14.02 -0.22 -5.97
N ALA A 201 -14.41 0.97 -6.41
CA ALA A 201 -13.72 1.69 -7.46
C ALA A 201 -13.62 3.19 -7.17
N SER A 202 -12.70 3.85 -7.88
CA SER A 202 -12.62 5.29 -8.02
C SER A 202 -12.87 5.67 -9.47
N LEU A 203 -14.00 6.31 -9.76
CA LEU A 203 -14.40 6.61 -11.16
C LEU A 203 -13.41 7.54 -11.89
N ASN A 204 -12.83 8.49 -11.17
CA ASN A 204 -11.79 9.38 -11.71
C ASN A 204 -10.37 8.81 -11.54
N GLY A 205 -10.27 7.65 -10.88
CA GLY A 205 -9.05 7.12 -10.31
C GLY A 205 -8.52 7.93 -9.13
N SER A 206 -7.83 7.25 -8.22
CA SER A 206 -7.25 7.88 -7.03
C SER A 206 -5.74 7.73 -6.97
N MET A 207 -5.11 8.69 -6.30
CA MET A 207 -3.67 8.75 -6.04
C MET A 207 -3.45 9.03 -4.56
N GLY A 208 -2.29 8.61 -4.05
CA GLY A 208 -1.81 9.03 -2.75
C GLY A 208 -1.58 10.55 -2.72
N PRO A 209 -1.63 11.19 -1.53
CA PRO A 209 -1.47 12.64 -1.41
C PRO A 209 -0.05 13.13 -1.76
N ASP A 210 0.97 12.29 -1.62
CA ASP A 210 2.32 12.55 -2.11
C ASP A 210 2.49 11.91 -3.50
N PRO A 211 2.60 12.69 -4.59
CA PRO A 211 2.63 12.17 -5.95
C PRO A 211 3.91 11.39 -6.29
N LEU A 212 4.96 11.51 -5.49
CA LEU A 212 6.23 10.82 -5.67
C LEU A 212 6.31 9.53 -4.84
N LEU A 213 5.43 9.34 -3.86
CA LEU A 213 5.29 8.10 -3.08
C LEU A 213 4.09 7.28 -3.58
N ASN A 214 2.99 7.97 -3.89
CA ASN A 214 1.75 7.46 -4.46
C ASN A 214 1.23 6.15 -3.82
N GLU A 215 1.16 6.16 -2.48
CA GLU A 215 0.52 5.11 -1.71
C GLU A 215 -0.98 5.40 -1.54
N VAL A 216 -1.83 4.50 -2.05
CA VAL A 216 -3.29 4.61 -1.97
C VAL A 216 -3.81 3.64 -0.91
N LEU A 217 -4.46 4.16 0.13
CA LEU A 217 -5.17 3.35 1.12
C LEU A 217 -6.45 2.76 0.52
N ILE A 218 -6.55 1.43 0.41
CA ILE A 218 -7.68 0.75 -0.23
C ILE A 218 -8.63 0.05 0.75
N ALA A 219 -8.18 -0.23 1.98
CA ALA A 219 -9.02 -0.80 3.03
C ALA A 219 -8.42 -0.56 4.42
N GLN A 220 -9.28 -0.47 5.43
CA GLN A 220 -8.91 -0.62 6.83
C GLN A 220 -9.74 -1.75 7.42
N ILE A 221 -9.11 -2.67 8.16
CA ILE A 221 -9.76 -3.89 8.65
C ILE A 221 -9.33 -4.14 10.10
N THR A 222 -10.29 -4.25 11.02
CA THR A 222 -10.02 -4.54 12.43
C THR A 222 -10.58 -5.89 12.82
N THR A 223 -9.75 -6.72 13.45
CA THR A 223 -10.15 -8.07 13.88
C THR A 223 -9.21 -8.62 14.95
N ASP A 224 -9.72 -9.51 15.82
CA ASP A 224 -8.92 -10.34 16.75
C ASP A 224 -8.56 -11.72 16.16
N GLY A 225 -8.98 -11.99 14.92
CA GLY A 225 -8.68 -13.21 14.18
C GLY A 225 -7.46 -13.10 13.28
N VAL A 226 -7.27 -14.15 12.47
CA VAL A 226 -6.31 -14.13 11.36
C VAL A 226 -6.96 -13.39 10.20
N PHE A 227 -6.47 -12.18 9.92
CA PHE A 227 -6.80 -11.40 8.74
C PHE A 227 -6.11 -11.98 7.49
N SER A 228 -6.89 -12.16 6.41
CA SER A 228 -6.39 -12.52 5.08
C SER A 228 -7.17 -11.83 3.96
N PHE A 229 -6.53 -11.69 2.80
CA PHE A 229 -7.18 -11.25 1.57
C PHE A 229 -6.58 -11.92 0.35
N GLU A 230 -7.39 -12.02 -0.70
CA GLU A 230 -6.98 -12.30 -2.07
C GLU A 230 -7.63 -11.25 -2.97
N LEU A 231 -6.83 -10.33 -3.50
CA LEU A 231 -7.31 -9.17 -4.24
C LEU A 231 -6.87 -9.21 -5.71
N ASN A 232 -7.63 -8.52 -6.54
CA ASN A 232 -7.23 -8.15 -7.90
C ASN A 232 -7.47 -6.67 -8.07
N VAL A 233 -6.55 -5.97 -8.74
CA VAL A 233 -6.59 -4.51 -8.84
C VAL A 233 -6.36 -4.04 -10.27
N GLN A 234 -7.13 -3.04 -10.67
CA GLN A 234 -6.94 -2.31 -11.91
C GLN A 234 -6.35 -0.95 -11.60
N ILE A 235 -5.24 -0.64 -12.27
CA ILE A 235 -4.60 0.67 -12.22
C ILE A 235 -4.42 1.21 -13.64
N ARG A 236 -4.21 2.52 -13.74
CA ARG A 236 -3.96 3.17 -15.03
C ARG A 236 -2.85 4.19 -14.92
N ASN A 237 -1.94 4.19 -15.88
CA ASN A 237 -1.03 5.32 -16.06
C ASN A 237 -1.83 6.53 -16.54
N ASN A 238 -1.85 7.61 -15.77
CA ASN A 238 -2.67 8.78 -16.05
C ASN A 238 -2.15 9.65 -17.21
N ILE A 239 -0.91 9.41 -17.66
CA ILE A 239 -0.30 10.11 -18.79
C ILE A 239 -0.51 9.33 -20.09
N THR A 240 -0.19 8.03 -20.08
CA THR A 240 -0.27 7.18 -21.28
C THR A 240 -1.65 6.55 -21.49
N ASN A 241 -2.52 6.59 -20.46
CA ASN A 241 -3.81 5.90 -20.40
C ASN A 241 -3.73 4.38 -20.52
N VAL A 242 -2.54 3.79 -20.36
CA VAL A 242 -2.36 2.33 -20.32
C VAL A 242 -2.98 1.80 -19.03
N VAL A 243 -3.88 0.83 -19.18
CA VAL A 243 -4.53 0.11 -18.08
C VAL A 243 -3.76 -1.18 -17.80
N GLU A 244 -3.54 -1.47 -16.53
CA GLU A 244 -2.87 -2.66 -16.05
C GLU A 244 -3.76 -3.36 -15.01
N ASN A 245 -3.96 -4.67 -15.20
CA ASN A 245 -4.72 -5.51 -14.29
C ASN A 245 -3.78 -6.46 -13.57
N TYR A 246 -3.79 -6.40 -12.24
CA TYR A 246 -2.99 -7.25 -11.38
C TYR A 246 -3.87 -8.25 -10.64
N VAL A 247 -3.45 -9.51 -10.63
CA VAL A 247 -4.19 -10.61 -9.99
C VAL A 247 -3.29 -11.34 -9.01
N ALA A 248 -3.87 -11.83 -7.93
CA ALA A 248 -3.14 -12.56 -6.89
C ALA A 248 -2.68 -13.95 -7.35
N SER A 249 -3.43 -14.59 -8.26
CA SER A 249 -3.14 -15.94 -8.74
C SER A 249 -3.59 -16.15 -10.19
N ASN A 250 -3.07 -17.21 -10.83
CA ASN A 250 -3.55 -17.76 -12.10
C ASN A 250 -3.90 -16.74 -13.22
N PRO A 251 -2.99 -15.82 -13.61
CA PRO A 251 -3.31 -14.76 -14.57
C PRO A 251 -3.77 -15.32 -15.93
N VAL A 252 -4.76 -14.64 -16.51
CA VAL A 252 -5.29 -14.93 -17.84
C VAL A 252 -5.02 -13.77 -18.80
N GLY A 253 -4.76 -14.09 -20.07
CA GLY A 253 -4.55 -13.08 -21.11
C GLY A 253 -3.36 -12.17 -20.84
N ILE A 254 -3.62 -10.88 -20.61
CA ILE A 254 -2.61 -9.83 -20.41
C ILE A 254 -2.47 -9.38 -18.94
N GLU A 255 -3.14 -10.07 -18.02
CA GLU A 255 -3.03 -9.79 -16.58
C GLU A 255 -1.61 -10.06 -16.07
N VAL A 256 -1.24 -9.33 -15.02
CA VAL A 256 0.06 -9.46 -14.37
C VAL A 256 -0.13 -10.11 -13.00
N LEU A 257 0.57 -11.22 -12.77
CA LEU A 257 0.61 -11.85 -11.46
C LEU A 257 1.33 -10.95 -10.45
N PHE A 258 0.69 -10.67 -9.32
CA PHE A 258 1.30 -9.94 -8.20
C PHE A 258 1.02 -10.68 -6.88
N PRO A 259 1.91 -11.57 -6.43
CA PRO A 259 1.64 -12.46 -5.30
C PRO A 259 1.35 -11.76 -3.98
N ALA A 260 1.81 -10.51 -3.79
CA ALA A 260 1.54 -9.74 -2.58
C ALA A 260 0.07 -9.28 -2.47
N LEU A 261 -0.74 -9.47 -3.52
CA LEU A 261 -2.20 -9.34 -3.46
C LEU A 261 -2.87 -10.55 -2.78
N ASN A 262 -2.11 -11.59 -2.40
CA ASN A 262 -2.54 -12.62 -1.48
C ASN A 262 -1.79 -12.43 -0.15
N TYR A 263 -2.52 -12.21 0.94
CA TYR A 263 -1.96 -11.93 2.25
C TYR A 263 -2.63 -12.78 3.34
N ASN A 264 -1.83 -13.23 4.32
CA ASN A 264 -2.32 -13.88 5.51
C ASN A 264 -1.46 -13.49 6.74
N SER A 265 -2.11 -12.86 7.72
CA SER A 265 -1.47 -12.32 8.93
C SER A 265 -0.83 -13.38 9.85
N SER A 266 -1.20 -14.66 9.74
CA SER A 266 -0.60 -15.76 10.51
C SER A 266 0.70 -16.30 9.91
N THR A 267 0.96 -16.04 8.62
CA THR A 267 2.12 -16.56 7.88
C THR A 267 3.29 -15.59 7.78
N GLY A 268 3.26 -14.49 8.53
CA GLY A 268 4.31 -13.49 8.50
C GLY A 268 5.63 -14.01 9.08
N VAL A 269 6.67 -14.11 8.24
CA VAL A 269 7.98 -13.62 8.70
C VAL A 269 7.70 -12.19 9.15
N ASN A 270 7.76 -11.93 10.45
CA ASN A 270 7.79 -10.56 10.95
C ASN A 270 8.91 -9.87 10.19
N ASP A 271 8.58 -9.01 9.23
CA ASP A 271 9.52 -8.01 8.76
C ASP A 271 9.81 -7.20 10.02
N PRO A 272 11.00 -7.31 10.62
CA PRO A 272 11.21 -6.95 12.00
C PRO A 272 11.06 -5.44 12.12
N THR A 273 9.85 -5.01 12.50
CA THR A 273 9.47 -3.64 12.86
C THR A 273 9.72 -2.60 11.77
N GLU A 274 8.75 -1.71 11.60
CA GLU A 274 8.82 -0.55 10.74
C GLU A 274 9.87 0.49 11.21
N GLN A 275 11.15 0.12 11.08
CA GLN A 275 12.29 1.02 10.97
C GLN A 275 12.92 0.90 9.58
N SER A 276 12.11 0.58 8.56
CA SER A 276 12.62 0.45 7.20
C SER A 276 12.37 1.74 6.43
N PHE A 277 13.44 2.36 5.93
CA PHE A 277 13.39 3.50 5.02
C PHE A 277 12.71 3.12 3.70
N SER A 278 12.09 4.05 2.98
CA SER A 278 11.58 3.80 1.61
C SER A 278 12.57 4.26 0.55
N ILE A 279 12.58 3.56 -0.59
CA ILE A 279 13.37 3.92 -1.77
C ILE A 279 12.42 3.98 -2.98
N GLY A 280 12.38 5.13 -3.66
CA GLY A 280 11.76 5.30 -4.97
C GLY A 280 12.81 5.55 -6.04
N LEU A 281 12.63 4.99 -7.24
CA LEU A 281 13.57 5.09 -8.35
C LEU A 281 12.91 5.75 -9.56
N TYR A 282 13.45 6.87 -10.05
CA TYR A 282 12.89 7.54 -11.22
C TYR A 282 13.92 8.34 -12.05
N PRO A 283 13.76 8.38 -13.39
CA PRO A 283 12.90 7.48 -14.16
C PRO A 283 13.44 6.05 -14.12
N ASN A 284 12.56 5.06 -14.22
CA ASN A 284 12.94 3.65 -14.40
C ASN A 284 11.96 3.03 -15.41
N PRO A 285 12.37 2.75 -16.66
CA PRO A 285 13.73 2.74 -17.18
C PRO A 285 14.45 4.11 -17.21
N ALA A 286 15.75 4.09 -16.92
CA ALA A 286 16.64 5.25 -16.98
C ALA A 286 17.53 5.21 -18.23
N THR A 287 17.87 6.36 -18.79
CA THR A 287 18.95 6.50 -19.79
C THR A 287 20.25 6.80 -19.06
N ASP A 288 20.50 8.07 -18.73
CA ASP A 288 21.80 8.48 -18.18
C ASP A 288 21.77 8.74 -16.69
N VAL A 289 20.63 9.15 -16.14
CA VAL A 289 20.51 9.53 -14.73
C VAL A 289 19.33 8.80 -14.10
N LEU A 290 19.60 8.14 -12.98
CA LEU A 290 18.60 7.57 -12.09
C LEU A 290 18.55 8.42 -10.82
N ASN A 291 17.39 8.98 -10.50
CA ASN A 291 17.16 9.61 -9.22
C ASN A 291 16.67 8.56 -8.23
N VAL A 292 17.24 8.59 -7.04
CA VAL A 292 16.92 7.71 -5.92
C VAL A 292 16.33 8.57 -4.83
N ARG A 293 15.01 8.52 -4.66
CA ARG A 293 14.33 9.14 -3.53
C ARG A 293 14.44 8.20 -2.35
N PHE A 294 14.94 8.72 -1.24
CA PHE A 294 15.18 7.96 -0.03
C PHE A 294 14.52 8.68 1.14
N ASN A 295 13.66 7.99 1.89
CA ASN A 295 13.09 8.52 3.13
C ASN A 295 13.78 7.91 4.35
N SER A 296 14.70 8.66 4.98
CA SER A 296 15.32 8.20 6.22
C SER A 296 14.42 8.45 7.42
N LEU A 297 14.27 7.45 8.28
CA LEU A 297 13.57 7.62 9.55
C LEU A 297 14.48 8.22 10.66
N LYS A 298 15.79 8.39 10.39
CA LYS A 298 16.79 8.82 11.39
C LYS A 298 17.43 10.16 11.07
N SER A 299 17.59 10.99 12.12
CA SER A 299 18.09 12.36 12.04
C SER A 299 19.56 12.47 11.64
N ASN A 300 20.37 11.45 11.92
CA ASN A 300 21.82 11.40 11.67
C ASN A 300 22.28 9.96 11.39
N GLY A 301 22.03 9.46 10.18
CA GLY A 301 22.40 8.11 9.76
C GLY A 301 23.39 8.10 8.58
N THR A 302 23.82 6.90 8.19
CA THR A 302 24.54 6.68 6.93
C THR A 302 23.83 5.55 6.19
N ALA A 303 23.62 5.72 4.88
CA ALA A 303 23.09 4.68 4.02
C ALA A 303 24.12 4.35 2.93
N THR A 304 24.32 3.06 2.68
CA THR A 304 25.20 2.56 1.62
C THR A 304 24.36 2.18 0.42
N PHE A 305 24.62 2.83 -0.71
CA PHE A 305 23.95 2.56 -1.98
C PHE A 305 24.91 1.79 -2.88
N LYS A 306 24.49 0.63 -3.38
CA LYS A 306 25.25 -0.21 -4.31
C LYS A 306 24.47 -0.45 -5.59
N LEU A 307 25.11 -0.20 -6.73
CA LEU A 307 24.59 -0.63 -8.03
C LEU A 307 25.23 -1.97 -8.38
N ILE A 308 24.41 -2.97 -8.65
CA ILE A 308 24.81 -4.37 -8.83
C ILE A 308 24.33 -4.83 -10.20
N ASP A 309 25.17 -5.55 -10.95
CA ASP A 309 24.77 -6.17 -12.23
C ASP A 309 23.99 -7.48 -12.05
N ILE A 310 23.51 -8.06 -13.14
CA ILE A 310 22.76 -9.33 -13.12
C ILE A 310 23.57 -10.54 -12.63
N LEU A 311 24.90 -10.44 -12.64
CA LEU A 311 25.81 -11.49 -12.17
C LEU A 311 26.15 -11.31 -10.69
N GLY A 312 25.65 -10.24 -10.04
CA GLY A 312 25.91 -9.93 -8.64
C GLY A 312 27.18 -9.09 -8.42
N ASN A 313 27.83 -8.59 -9.47
CA ASN A 313 29.01 -7.74 -9.31
C ASN A 313 28.58 -6.33 -8.89
N VAL A 314 29.22 -5.80 -7.85
CA VAL A 314 29.03 -4.41 -7.41
C VAL A 314 29.79 -3.49 -8.37
N LEU A 315 29.06 -2.72 -9.17
CA LEU A 315 29.60 -1.78 -10.15
C LEU A 315 29.87 -0.39 -9.56
N SER A 316 29.12 -0.01 -8.52
CA SER A 316 29.29 1.25 -7.80
C SER A 316 28.86 1.05 -6.35
N SER A 317 29.55 1.68 -5.40
CA SER A 317 29.19 1.70 -3.98
C SER A 317 29.45 3.08 -3.42
N ARG A 318 28.46 3.68 -2.75
CA ARG A 318 28.55 5.03 -2.18
C ARG A 318 27.91 5.07 -0.81
N GLU A 319 28.57 5.69 0.15
CA GLU A 319 27.98 6.03 1.44
C GLU A 319 27.42 7.45 1.39
N VAL A 320 26.19 7.61 1.85
CA VAL A 320 25.46 8.87 1.87
C VAL A 320 25.03 9.16 3.30
N LYS A 321 25.31 10.37 3.78
CA LYS A 321 24.81 10.83 5.07
C LYS A 321 23.33 11.12 4.95
N THR A 322 22.55 10.60 5.89
CA THR A 322 21.09 10.73 5.88
C THR A 322 20.65 11.63 7.02
N THR A 323 19.72 12.53 6.71
CA THR A 323 18.91 13.25 7.70
C THR A 323 17.50 12.69 7.70
N LYS A 324 16.76 12.89 8.80
CA LYS A 324 15.37 12.42 8.90
C LYS A 324 14.54 13.10 7.81
N GLY A 325 13.70 12.32 7.14
CA GLY A 325 12.86 12.76 6.04
C GLY A 325 13.39 12.36 4.68
N VAL A 326 12.76 12.93 3.66
CA VAL A 326 12.97 12.59 2.25
C VAL A 326 14.12 13.40 1.67
N PHE A 327 15.04 12.72 0.99
CA PHE A 327 16.03 13.36 0.13
C PHE A 327 16.19 12.58 -1.18
N SER A 328 16.89 13.17 -2.15
CA SER A 328 17.11 12.59 -3.47
C SER A 328 18.58 12.55 -3.81
N GLU A 329 19.06 11.37 -4.20
CA GLU A 329 20.41 11.15 -4.69
C GLU A 329 20.39 10.87 -6.20
N LYS A 330 21.43 11.33 -6.91
CA LYS A 330 21.56 11.10 -8.36
C LYS A 330 22.62 10.04 -8.63
N PHE A 331 22.22 9.02 -9.37
CA PHE A 331 23.10 8.00 -9.92
C PHE A 331 23.31 8.24 -11.40
N ASP A 332 24.55 8.55 -11.75
CA ASP A 332 24.99 8.60 -13.15
C ASP A 332 25.18 7.18 -13.65
N LEU A 333 24.38 6.82 -14.64
CA LEU A 333 24.38 5.53 -15.31
C LEU A 333 24.97 5.60 -16.73
N ALA A 334 25.40 6.76 -17.21
CA ALA A 334 25.84 6.97 -18.60
C ALA A 334 26.99 6.04 -19.01
N GLN A 335 27.85 5.68 -18.05
CA GLN A 335 28.99 4.78 -18.26
C GLN A 335 28.64 3.28 -18.31
N PHE A 336 27.44 2.89 -17.89
CA PHE A 336 27.05 1.49 -17.84
C PHE A 336 26.38 1.05 -19.15
N ALA A 337 26.45 -0.23 -19.48
CA ALA A 337 25.79 -0.75 -20.67
C ALA A 337 24.26 -0.81 -20.46
N ASN A 338 23.52 -0.86 -21.56
CA ASN A 338 22.08 -1.09 -21.50
C ASN A 338 21.80 -2.47 -20.92
N GLY A 339 20.85 -2.57 -19.98
CA GLY A 339 20.62 -3.81 -19.26
C GLY A 339 19.86 -3.65 -17.96
N ILE A 340 19.78 -4.74 -17.21
CA ILE A 340 19.15 -4.79 -15.89
C ILE A 340 20.23 -4.67 -14.82
N TYR A 341 19.95 -3.86 -13.81
CA TYR A 341 20.77 -3.69 -12.63
C TYR A 341 19.89 -3.76 -11.39
N PHE A 342 20.51 -3.86 -10.22
CA PHE A 342 19.85 -3.79 -8.93
C PHE A 342 20.50 -2.68 -8.11
N LEU A 343 19.69 -1.74 -7.62
CA LEU A 343 20.13 -0.80 -6.60
C LEU A 343 19.81 -1.40 -5.23
N GLU A 344 20.84 -1.80 -4.52
CA GLU A 344 20.76 -2.18 -3.11
C GLU A 344 21.06 -0.93 -2.26
N VAL A 345 20.23 -0.68 -1.27
CA VAL A 345 20.49 0.33 -0.25
C VAL A 345 20.46 -0.34 1.12
N ASP A 346 21.48 -0.09 1.92
CA ASP A 346 21.65 -0.61 3.26
C ASP A 346 21.73 0.57 4.23
N GLN A 347 20.79 0.68 5.17
CA GLN A 347 20.86 1.64 6.26
C GLN A 347 20.81 0.88 7.59
N ASP A 348 21.90 0.96 8.35
CA ASP A 348 22.05 0.34 9.67
C ASP A 348 21.71 -1.17 9.67
N GLY A 349 22.04 -1.89 8.60
CA GLY A 349 21.80 -3.33 8.47
C GLY A 349 20.41 -3.69 7.92
N VAL A 350 19.53 -2.71 7.70
CA VAL A 350 18.27 -2.90 6.96
C VAL A 350 18.57 -2.69 5.48
N ARG A 351 18.29 -3.71 4.66
CA ARG A 351 18.61 -3.70 3.24
C ARG A 351 17.35 -3.73 2.39
N LYS A 352 17.27 -2.84 1.40
CA LYS A 352 16.23 -2.85 0.36
C LYS A 352 16.89 -2.85 -1.02
N THR A 353 16.31 -3.62 -1.93
CA THR A 353 16.82 -3.76 -3.29
C THR A 353 15.72 -3.42 -4.28
N LYS A 354 15.99 -2.51 -5.22
CA LYS A 354 15.06 -2.14 -6.30
C LYS A 354 15.71 -2.42 -7.66
N LYS A 355 14.93 -2.95 -8.58
CA LYS A 355 15.37 -3.23 -9.96
C LYS A 355 15.53 -1.92 -10.74
N VAL A 356 16.62 -1.79 -11.48
CA VAL A 356 16.91 -0.67 -12.39
C VAL A 356 17.00 -1.21 -13.81
N ILE A 357 16.35 -0.54 -14.76
CA ILE A 357 16.43 -0.84 -16.18
C ILE A 357 17.15 0.32 -16.85
N LYS A 358 18.28 0.06 -17.51
CA LYS A 358 19.02 1.05 -18.31
C LYS A 358 18.78 0.86 -19.80
N HIS A 359 18.45 1.96 -20.48
CA HIS A 359 18.41 2.09 -21.94
C HIS A 359 19.56 2.89 -22.52
#